data_AF-A0A1V3J6L9-F1
#
_entry.id   AF-A0A1V3J6L9-F1
#
_cell.length_a   1.000
_cell.length_b   1.000
_cell.length_c   1.000
_cell.angle_alpha   90.00
_cell.angle_beta   90.00
_cell.angle_gamma   90.00
#
_symmetry.space_group_name_H-M   'P 1'
#
loop_
_entity.id
_entity.type
_entity.pdbx_description
1 polymer ?
#
loop_
_entity_poly.entity_id
_entity_poly.type
_entity_poly.pdbx_seq_one_letter_code
_entity_poly.pdbx_strand_id
1 'polypeptide(L)' 'MTKENNGWISVIDRLPEEGVDVIVYSDYAKAVFVAWLSCEDNTCFTDENGDYGLIDEITHWQPLPEPPKED' A
#
# COMPACT_ATOMS: atom_id res chain seq x y z
N MET A 1 10.08 0.20 22.38
CA MET A 1 9.63 -1.09 21.81
C MET A 1 10.10 -1.11 20.37
N THR A 2 10.93 -2.10 20.04
CA THR A 2 11.77 -2.20 18.84
C THR A 2 10.91 -2.31 17.58
N LYS A 3 10.73 -1.22 16.84
CA LYS A 3 9.87 -1.20 15.64
C LYS A 3 10.66 -1.68 14.42
N GLU A 4 11.14 -2.92 14.45
CA GLU A 4 11.59 -3.63 13.25
C GLU A 4 10.37 -4.12 12.47
N ASN A 5 9.53 -3.20 11.98
CA ASN A 5 8.41 -3.54 11.10
C ASN A 5 8.82 -3.42 9.62
N ASN A 6 10.11 -3.60 9.30
CA ASN A 6 10.66 -3.59 7.94
C ASN A 6 10.17 -2.44 7.03
N GLY A 7 9.86 -1.27 7.59
CA GLY A 7 9.38 -0.10 6.83
C GLY A 7 7.87 -0.03 6.58
N TRP A 8 7.06 -0.97 7.07
CA TRP A 8 5.60 -0.95 6.94
C TRP A 8 4.93 0.11 7.81
N ILE A 9 4.03 0.88 7.19
CA ILE A 9 3.22 1.96 7.76
C ILE A 9 1.77 1.47 7.84
N SER A 10 1.13 1.57 9.01
CA SER A 10 -0.29 1.22 9.12
C SER A 10 -1.15 2.27 8.43
N VAL A 11 -2.19 1.84 7.71
CA VAL A 11 -3.16 2.77 7.08
C VAL A 11 -3.90 3.64 8.12
N ILE A 12 -4.00 3.16 9.36
CA ILE A 12 -4.58 3.89 10.50
C ILE A 12 -3.64 5.02 10.97
N ASP A 13 -2.32 4.79 10.90
CA ASP A 13 -1.33 5.81 11.28
C ASP A 13 -1.28 6.93 10.22
N ARG A 14 -1.25 6.54 8.94
CA ARG A 14 -1.18 7.45 7.80
C ARG A 14 -1.51 6.72 6.50
N LEU A 15 -2.21 7.40 5.60
CA LEU A 15 -2.41 6.96 4.22
C LEU A 15 -1.25 7.42 3.30
N PRO A 16 -0.97 6.69 2.21
CA PRO A 16 -0.07 7.16 1.17
C PRO A 16 -0.68 8.37 0.43
N GLU A 17 0.12 9.02 -0.41
CA GLU A 17 -0.38 10.08 -1.29
C GLU A 17 -1.29 9.47 -2.37
N GLU A 18 -2.35 10.18 -2.73
CA GLU A 18 -3.29 9.76 -3.78
C GLU A 18 -2.57 9.59 -5.11
N GLY A 19 -2.84 8.48 -5.81
CA GLY A 19 -2.23 8.19 -7.11
C GLY A 19 -0.75 7.80 -7.08
N VAL A 20 -0.16 7.59 -5.89
CA VAL A 20 1.22 7.07 -5.76
C VAL A 20 1.19 5.56 -5.59
N ASP A 21 1.97 4.87 -6.43
CA ASP A 21 2.16 3.42 -6.32
C ASP A 21 2.92 3.05 -5.04
N VAL A 22 2.32 2.17 -4.26
CA VAL A 22 2.87 1.65 -3.01
C VAL A 22 2.69 0.15 -2.93
N ILE A 23 3.52 -0.50 -2.12
CA ILE A 23 3.32 -1.90 -1.78
C ILE A 23 2.32 -1.94 -0.63
N VAL A 24 1.24 -2.70 -0.78
CA VAL A 24 0.19 -2.86 0.22
C VAL A 24 0.14 -4.29 0.74
N TYR A 25 -0.28 -4.45 1.99
CA TYR A 25 -0.64 -5.75 2.58
C TYR A 25 -2.14 -5.79 2.87
N SER A 26 -2.82 -6.72 2.19
CA SER A 26 -4.23 -7.03 2.45
C SER A 26 -4.34 -8.15 3.48
N ASP A 27 -5.02 -7.87 4.59
CA ASP A 27 -5.34 -8.91 5.57
C ASP A 27 -6.50 -9.79 5.08
N TYR A 28 -7.35 -9.26 4.19
CA TYR A 28 -8.43 -10.03 3.55
C TYR A 28 -7.88 -11.08 2.58
N ALA A 29 -7.06 -10.66 1.62
CA ALA A 29 -6.46 -11.54 0.62
C ALA A 29 -5.27 -12.34 1.16
N LYS A 30 -4.76 -11.98 2.36
CA LYS A 30 -3.51 -12.50 2.95
C LYS A 30 -2.34 -12.40 1.97
N ALA A 31 -2.26 -11.29 1.24
CA ALA A 31 -1.33 -11.09 0.13
C ALA A 31 -0.69 -9.69 0.14
N VAL A 32 0.47 -9.60 -0.51
CA VAL A 32 1.21 -8.36 -0.77
C VAL A 32 1.20 -8.08 -2.26
N PHE A 33 0.86 -6.85 -2.65
CA PHE A 33 0.80 -6.43 -4.06
C PHE A 33 1.03 -4.92 -4.17
N VAL A 34 1.16 -4.41 -5.40
CA VAL A 34 1.29 -2.98 -5.68
C VAL A 34 -0.08 -2.40 -5.97
N ALA A 35 -0.39 -1.26 -5.37
CA ALA A 35 -1.63 -0.52 -5.61
C ALA A 35 -1.42 0.95 -5.28
N TRP A 36 -2.30 1.81 -5.77
CA TRP A 36 -2.35 3.22 -5.39
C TRP A 36 -3.67 3.55 -4.69
N LEU A 37 -3.60 4.52 -3.79
CA LEU A 37 -4.80 5.06 -3.14
C LEU A 37 -5.62 5.83 -4.18
N SER A 38 -6.89 5.47 -4.29
CA SER A 38 -7.82 5.95 -5.30
C SER A 38 -9.25 5.97 -4.75
N CYS A 39 -10.23 6.26 -5.63
CA CYS A 39 -11.63 6.56 -5.30
C CYS A 39 -11.86 7.96 -4.68
N GLU A 40 -13.09 8.47 -4.81
CA GLU A 40 -13.52 9.65 -4.06
C GLU A 40 -13.30 9.41 -2.55
N ASP A 41 -12.72 10.41 -1.89
CA ASP A 41 -12.37 10.40 -0.47
C ASP A 41 -11.34 9.32 -0.04
N ASN A 42 -10.49 8.81 -0.96
CA ASN A 42 -9.41 7.87 -0.63
C ASN A 42 -9.92 6.58 0.05
N THR A 43 -11.02 6.04 -0.45
CA THR A 43 -11.73 4.91 0.16
C THR A 43 -11.29 3.53 -0.35
N CYS A 44 -10.44 3.47 -1.38
CA CYS A 44 -10.02 2.22 -2.00
C CYS A 44 -8.56 2.25 -2.46
N PHE A 45 -7.97 1.06 -2.60
CA PHE A 45 -6.70 0.86 -3.29
C PHE A 45 -6.96 0.16 -4.62
N THR A 46 -6.47 0.72 -5.73
CA THR A 46 -6.61 0.13 -7.07
C THR A 46 -5.26 -0.40 -7.55
N ASP A 47 -5.26 -1.58 -8.16
CA ASP A 47 -4.07 -2.23 -8.74
C ASP A 47 -3.91 -1.90 -10.24
N GLU A 48 -2.80 -2.34 -10.84
CA GLU A 48 -2.52 -2.10 -12.26
C GLU A 48 -3.55 -2.67 -13.25
N ASN A 49 -4.39 -3.62 -12.82
CA ASN A 49 -5.44 -4.23 -13.62
C ASN A 49 -6.75 -3.43 -13.55
N GLY A 50 -6.82 -2.43 -12.67
CA GLY A 50 -8.04 -1.68 -12.37
C GLY A 50 -8.95 -2.39 -11.36
N ASP A 51 -8.49 -3.48 -10.74
CA ASP A 51 -9.18 -4.12 -9.63
C ASP A 51 -8.94 -3.29 -8.37
N TYR A 52 -9.98 -3.13 -7.54
CA TYR A 52 -9.89 -2.36 -6.32
C TYR A 52 -10.24 -3.18 -5.09
N GLY A 53 -9.44 -3.01 -4.03
CA GLY A 53 -9.74 -3.45 -2.68
C GLY A 53 -10.22 -2.26 -1.85
N LEU A 54 -11.17 -2.51 -0.95
CA LEU A 54 -11.62 -1.49 -0.01
C LEU A 54 -10.51 -1.17 1.00
N ILE A 55 -10.45 0.07 1.49
CA ILE A 55 -9.40 0.49 2.43
C ILE A 55 -9.38 -0.32 3.73
N ASP A 56 -10.52 -0.86 4.17
CA ASP A 56 -10.65 -1.68 5.37
C ASP A 56 -10.07 -3.11 5.20
N GLU A 57 -9.81 -3.53 3.97
CA GLU A 57 -9.13 -4.80 3.66
C GLU A 57 -7.60 -4.67 3.74
N ILE A 58 -7.08 -3.45 3.62
CA ILE A 58 -5.65 -3.13 3.64
C ILE A 58 -5.24 -2.68 5.03
N THR A 59 -4.21 -3.29 5.61
CA THR A 59 -3.77 -2.94 6.97
C THR A 59 -2.50 -2.10 7.00
N HIS A 60 -1.60 -2.32 6.04
CA HIS A 60 -0.28 -1.69 6.00
C HIS A 60 0.16 -1.41 4.56
N TRP A 61 1.01 -0.40 4.39
CA TRP A 61 1.66 -0.06 3.13
C TRP A 61 3.12 0.35 3.33
N GLN A 62 3.91 0.37 2.25
CA GLN A 62 5.26 0.93 2.21
C GLN A 62 5.55 1.54 0.83
N PRO A 63 6.45 2.54 0.72
CA PRO A 63 6.87 3.04 -0.59
C PRO A 63 7.55 1.93 -1.40
N LEU A 64 7.51 2.05 -2.74
CA LEU A 64 8.30 1.18 -3.60
C LEU A 64 9.80 1.33 -3.29
N PRO A 65 10.57 0.22 -3.31
CA PRO A 65 12.02 0.29 -3.19
C PRO A 65 12.60 1.09 -4.37
N GLU A 66 13.75 1.74 -4.15
CA GLU A 66 14.48 2.36 -5.25
C GLU A 66 14.84 1.31 -6.30
N PRO A 67 14.74 1.64 -7.60
CA PRO A 67 15.17 0.73 -8.66
C PRO A 67 16.64 0.36 -8.47
N PRO A 68 17.06 -0.85 -8.89
CA PRO A 68 18.46 -1.24 -8.83
C PRO A 68 19.30 -0.24 -9.63
N LYS A 69 20.45 0.15 -9.08
CA LYS A 69 21.42 0.99 -9.79
C LYS A 69 22.14 0.11 -10.80
N GLU A 70 22.26 0.60 -12.04
CA GLU A 70 23.11 -0.02 -13.05
C GLU A 70 24.58 0.19 -12.65
N ASP A 71 25.39 -0.89 -12.64
CA ASP A 71 26.86 -0.84 -12.49
C ASP A 71 27.56 -0.45 -13.80
#